data_AF-A0A356DUS6-F1
#
_entry.id   AF-A0A356DUS6-F1
#
_cell.length_a   1.000
_cell.length_b   1.000
_cell.length_c   1.000
_cell.angle_alpha   90.00
_cell.angle_beta   90.00
_cell.angle_gamma   90.00
#
_symmetry.space_group_name_H-M   'P 1'
#
loop_
_entity.id
_entity.type
_entity.pdbx_description
1 polymer ?
#
loop_
_entity_poly.entity_id
_entity_poly.type
_entity_poly.pdbx_seq_one_letter_code
_entity_poly.pdbx_strand_id
1 'polypeptide(L)'
;MNKKLTSAMIPLVLVLLFLVSACQAESVEPLVTSEPPAQTPIITSSTTTTPTDTPLPTLPPAATESLIPSSTAPKPTPIYPESHYISSIIGHEQTYELGCEASAAVDWAGFFGVHIFESTFQYALPLSDNPDYGFVGEVTTDAWGQIPPYAYGVHAGPIA
;
A
#
# COMPACT_ATOMS: atom_id res chain seq x y z
N MET A 1 54.53 -27.49 -12.08
CA MET A 1 53.67 -26.28 -12.13
C MET A 1 54.11 -25.44 -13.33
N ASN A 2 53.23 -25.30 -14.32
CA ASN A 2 53.59 -24.83 -15.66
C ASN A 2 53.84 -23.31 -15.64
N LYS A 3 55.08 -22.86 -15.91
CA LYS A 3 55.49 -21.45 -15.91
C LYS A 3 54.60 -20.52 -16.75
N LYS A 4 53.94 -21.07 -17.78
CA LYS A 4 52.98 -20.34 -18.62
C LYS A 4 51.65 -20.05 -17.91
N LEU A 5 51.21 -20.92 -17.00
CA LEU A 5 49.99 -20.74 -16.22
C LEU A 5 50.18 -19.66 -15.15
N THR A 6 51.34 -19.64 -14.48
CA THR A 6 51.68 -18.61 -13.49
C THR A 6 51.84 -17.21 -14.13
N SER A 7 52.34 -17.12 -15.36
CA SER A 7 52.53 -15.82 -16.03
C SER A 7 51.21 -15.17 -16.47
N ALA A 8 50.16 -15.95 -16.75
CA ALA A 8 48.85 -15.44 -17.16
C ALA A 8 47.93 -15.15 -15.96
N MET A 9 48.15 -15.82 -14.82
CA MET A 9 47.37 -15.60 -13.60
C MET A 9 47.75 -14.31 -12.88
N ILE A 10 49.01 -13.89 -12.92
CA ILE A 10 49.47 -12.64 -12.28
C ILE A 10 48.76 -11.38 -12.82
N PRO A 11 48.66 -11.15 -14.15
CA PRO A 11 47.92 -9.99 -14.65
C PRO A 11 46.42 -10.10 -14.39
N LEU A 12 45.84 -11.30 -14.42
CA LEU A 12 44.41 -11.51 -14.12
C LEU A 12 44.07 -11.19 -12.66
N VAL A 13 44.92 -11.62 -11.72
CA VAL A 13 44.76 -11.32 -10.29
C VAL A 13 44.96 -9.83 -10.01
N LEU A 14 45.90 -9.16 -10.69
CA LEU A 14 46.07 -7.71 -10.58
C LEU A 14 44.85 -6.94 -11.11
N VAL A 15 44.28 -7.35 -12.24
CA VAL A 15 43.04 -6.73 -12.77
C VAL A 15 41.87 -6.95 -11.81
N LEU A 16 41.74 -8.14 -11.23
CA LEU A 16 40.69 -8.43 -10.25
C LEU A 16 40.85 -7.58 -8.97
N LEU A 17 42.08 -7.40 -8.48
CA LEU A 17 42.37 -6.53 -7.34
C LEU A 17 42.06 -5.05 -7.62
N PHE A 18 42.33 -4.57 -8.84
CA PHE A 18 41.97 -3.21 -9.24
C PHE A 18 40.45 -2.99 -9.32
N LEU A 19 39.67 -4.00 -9.75
CA LEU A 19 38.21 -3.92 -9.80
C LEU A 19 37.54 -3.91 -8.42
N VAL A 20 38.12 -4.59 -7.42
CA VAL A 20 37.58 -4.61 -6.05
C VAL A 20 37.89 -3.31 -5.29
N SER A 21 38.91 -2.56 -5.69
CA SER A 21 39.33 -1.31 -5.02
C SER A 21 38.55 -0.06 -5.43
N ALA A 22 37.54 -0.18 -6.31
CA ALA A 22 36.72 0.94 -6.80
C ALA A 22 35.48 1.25 -5.94
N CYS A 23 35.22 0.50 -4.86
CA CYS A 23 34.23 0.89 -3.85
C CYS A 23 34.88 1.82 -2.82
N GLN A 24 35.01 3.11 -3.14
CA GLN A 24 35.16 4.13 -2.10
C GLN A 24 33.75 4.58 -1.69
N ALA A 25 33.46 4.46 -0.40
CA ALA A 25 32.26 5.01 0.20
C ALA A 25 32.31 6.54 0.09
N GLU A 26 31.33 7.12 -0.58
CA GLU A 26 31.17 8.56 -0.66
C GLU A 26 30.72 9.08 0.72
N SER A 27 31.56 9.92 1.34
CA SER A 27 31.25 10.56 2.61
C SER A 27 30.17 11.61 2.38
N VAL A 28 28.92 11.28 2.70
CA VAL A 28 27.82 12.24 2.68
C VAL A 28 27.97 13.21 3.84
N GLU A 29 28.26 14.46 3.51
CA GLU A 29 28.26 15.59 4.45
C GLU A 29 26.83 15.80 5.00
N PRO A 30 26.65 16.05 6.31
CA PRO A 30 25.31 16.23 6.87
C PRO A 30 24.75 17.58 6.38
N LEU A 31 23.67 17.52 5.60
CA LEU A 31 22.88 18.70 5.24
C LEU A 31 22.17 19.21 6.50
N VAL A 32 22.66 20.33 7.04
CA VAL A 32 21.98 21.06 8.12
C VAL A 32 20.73 21.69 7.52
N THR A 33 19.58 21.04 7.71
CA THR A 33 18.28 21.63 7.36
C THR A 33 17.85 22.53 8.50
N SER A 34 17.80 23.85 8.25
CA SER A 34 17.15 24.79 9.15
C SER A 34 15.64 24.58 9.09
N GLU A 35 15.06 24.09 10.18
CA GLU A 35 13.62 23.92 10.37
C GLU A 35 12.90 25.29 10.29
N PRO A 36 11.88 25.45 9.43
CA PRO A 36 10.97 26.60 9.49
C PRO A 36 10.16 26.55 10.79
N PRO A 37 9.84 27.70 11.42
CA PRO A 37 9.18 27.70 12.71
C PRO A 37 7.81 27.00 12.63
N ALA A 38 7.60 26.08 13.56
CA ALA A 38 6.34 25.39 13.82
C ALA A 38 5.18 26.40 13.91
N GLN A 39 4.29 26.38 12.91
CA GLN A 39 3.01 27.06 13.01
C GLN A 39 2.04 26.15 13.77
N THR A 40 1.71 26.54 15.00
CA THR A 40 0.63 25.96 15.79
C THR A 40 -0.68 26.08 15.02
N PRO A 41 -1.45 24.99 14.79
CA PRO A 41 -2.80 25.13 14.27
C PRO A 41 -3.69 25.77 15.34
N ILE A 42 -4.15 26.99 15.08
CA ILE A 42 -5.20 27.64 15.87
C ILE A 42 -6.51 26.94 15.50
N ILE A 43 -7.00 26.08 16.39
CA ILE A 43 -8.35 25.51 16.28
C ILE A 43 -9.34 26.65 16.55
N THR A 44 -9.80 27.30 15.48
CA THR A 44 -10.88 28.29 15.56
C THR A 44 -12.19 27.53 15.61
N SER A 45 -12.83 27.50 16.78
CA SER A 45 -14.19 26.98 16.94
C SER A 45 -15.16 27.86 16.16
N SER A 46 -15.52 27.45 14.93
CA SER A 46 -16.56 28.11 14.15
C SER A 46 -17.92 27.67 14.68
N THR A 47 -18.64 28.57 15.35
CA THR A 47 -20.05 28.35 15.69
C THR A 47 -20.89 28.49 14.42
N THR A 48 -21.19 27.36 13.78
CA THR A 48 -22.17 27.29 12.69
C THR A 48 -23.54 27.73 13.21
N THR A 49 -24.02 28.89 12.75
CA THR A 49 -25.39 29.33 12.98
C THR A 49 -26.34 28.46 12.17
N THR A 50 -27.10 27.60 12.84
CA THR A 50 -28.19 26.82 12.26
C THR A 50 -29.25 27.76 11.65
N PRO A 51 -29.56 27.69 10.35
CA PRO A 51 -30.74 28.36 9.82
C PRO A 51 -32.00 27.70 10.40
N THR A 52 -32.89 28.51 10.98
CA THR A 52 -34.22 28.07 11.42
C THR A 52 -35.10 27.88 10.21
N ASP A 53 -35.31 26.64 9.80
CA ASP A 53 -36.30 26.30 8.77
C ASP A 53 -37.71 26.57 9.31
N THR A 54 -38.42 27.46 8.62
CA THR A 54 -39.84 27.73 8.85
C THR A 54 -40.63 26.51 8.37
N PRO A 55 -41.54 25.92 9.18
CA PRO A 55 -42.32 24.78 8.71
C PRO A 55 -43.30 25.22 7.62
N LEU A 56 -43.08 24.72 6.40
CA LEU A 56 -44.00 24.84 5.28
C LEU A 56 -45.29 24.07 5.60
N PRO A 57 -46.50 24.57 5.28
CA PRO A 57 -47.73 23.83 5.50
C PRO A 57 -47.69 22.49 4.75
N THR A 58 -47.79 21.41 5.52
CA THR A 58 -47.81 20.03 5.04
C THR A 58 -49.11 19.79 4.27
N LEU A 59 -49.02 19.63 2.95
CA LEU A 59 -50.14 19.13 2.14
C LEU A 59 -50.43 17.66 2.52
N PRO A 60 -51.70 17.23 2.52
CA PRO A 60 -52.05 15.83 2.79
C PRO A 60 -51.30 14.90 1.84
N PRO A 61 -50.78 13.75 2.31
CA PRO A 61 -50.09 12.82 1.43
C PRO A 61 -51.07 12.33 0.35
N ALA A 62 -50.67 12.49 -0.92
CA ALA A 62 -51.35 11.87 -2.05
C ALA A 62 -51.39 10.35 -1.84
N ALA A 63 -52.53 9.72 -2.19
CA ALA A 63 -52.73 8.29 -2.05
C ALA A 63 -51.54 7.52 -2.66
N THR A 64 -50.78 6.86 -1.80
CA THR A 64 -49.65 6.02 -2.21
C THR A 64 -50.22 4.84 -2.99
N GLU A 65 -49.92 4.76 -4.29
CA GLU A 65 -50.13 3.54 -5.05
C GLU A 65 -49.32 2.43 -4.36
N SER A 66 -50.03 1.47 -3.78
CA SER A 66 -49.45 0.30 -3.14
C SER A 66 -48.75 -0.52 -4.23
N LEU A 67 -47.42 -0.42 -4.30
CA LEU A 67 -46.59 -1.28 -5.13
C LEU A 67 -46.85 -2.74 -4.73
N ILE A 68 -47.58 -3.47 -5.57
CA ILE A 68 -47.75 -4.92 -5.42
C ILE A 68 -46.34 -5.51 -5.50
N PRO A 69 -45.86 -6.28 -4.49
CA PRO A 69 -44.56 -6.91 -4.59
C PRO A 69 -44.58 -7.86 -5.78
N SER A 70 -43.80 -7.55 -6.80
CA SER A 70 -43.48 -8.49 -7.86
C SER A 70 -42.87 -9.72 -7.19
N SER A 71 -43.55 -10.86 -7.29
CA SER A 71 -43.08 -12.15 -6.78
C SER A 71 -41.72 -12.45 -7.41
N THR A 72 -40.65 -12.08 -6.70
CA THR A 72 -39.29 -12.34 -7.11
C THR A 72 -39.09 -13.84 -7.01
N ALA A 73 -39.00 -14.52 -8.16
CA ALA A 73 -38.61 -15.92 -8.19
C ALA A 73 -37.32 -16.07 -7.37
N PRO A 74 -37.21 -17.11 -6.50
CA PRO A 74 -36.03 -17.27 -5.68
C PRO A 74 -34.81 -17.36 -6.59
N LYS A 75 -33.85 -16.44 -6.40
CA LYS A 75 -32.55 -16.51 -7.06
C LYS A 75 -31.98 -17.89 -6.72
N PRO A 76 -31.62 -18.73 -7.71
CA PRO A 76 -31.06 -20.04 -7.43
C PRO A 76 -29.86 -19.85 -6.51
N THR A 77 -29.90 -20.51 -5.35
CA THR A 77 -28.78 -20.49 -4.41
C THR A 77 -27.63 -21.24 -5.08
N PRO A 78 -26.48 -20.62 -5.28
CA PRO A 78 -25.34 -21.33 -5.85
C PRO A 78 -24.94 -22.47 -4.90
N ILE A 79 -24.79 -23.66 -5.48
CA ILE A 79 -24.32 -24.86 -4.77
C ILE A 79 -22.79 -24.83 -4.82
N TYR A 80 -22.16 -24.75 -3.65
CA TYR A 80 -20.71 -24.79 -3.50
C TYR A 80 -20.29 -26.11 -2.83
N PRO A 81 -19.06 -26.60 -3.08
CA PRO A 81 -18.51 -27.69 -2.30
C PRO A 81 -18.24 -27.25 -0.85
N GLU A 82 -18.18 -28.21 0.08
CA GLU A 82 -17.81 -27.97 1.49
C GLU A 82 -16.42 -27.33 1.66
N SER A 83 -15.51 -27.55 0.70
CA SER A 83 -14.18 -26.92 0.68
C SER A 83 -13.70 -26.76 -0.76
N HIS A 84 -12.92 -25.73 -1.03
CA HIS A 84 -12.26 -25.51 -2.31
C HIS A 84 -10.86 -24.95 -2.10
N TYR A 85 -9.89 -25.41 -2.90
CA TYR A 85 -8.54 -24.87 -2.91
C TYR A 85 -8.30 -24.11 -4.20
N ILE A 86 -7.78 -22.89 -4.08
CA ILE A 86 -7.29 -22.12 -5.23
C ILE A 86 -5.82 -22.47 -5.41
N SER A 87 -5.49 -23.22 -6.47
CA SER A 87 -4.14 -23.76 -6.67
C SER A 87 -3.28 -22.98 -7.67
N SER A 88 -3.87 -22.06 -8.45
CA SER A 88 -3.17 -21.32 -9.51
C SER A 88 -2.78 -19.89 -9.11
N ILE A 89 -2.95 -19.52 -7.84
CA ILE A 89 -2.35 -18.30 -7.32
C ILE A 89 -0.88 -18.56 -7.04
N ILE A 90 -0.01 -17.66 -7.49
CA ILE A 90 1.43 -17.75 -7.30
C ILE A 90 1.83 -16.53 -6.50
N GLY A 91 2.42 -16.76 -5.33
CA GLY A 91 2.99 -15.70 -4.52
C GLY A 91 4.41 -15.33 -4.95
N HIS A 92 4.83 -14.11 -4.61
CA HIS A 92 6.23 -13.68 -4.73
C HIS A 92 6.84 -13.38 -3.35
N GLU A 93 8.16 -13.20 -3.31
CA GLU A 93 8.84 -12.71 -2.13
C GLU A 93 8.50 -11.23 -1.92
N GLN A 94 7.99 -10.91 -0.74
CA GLN A 94 7.69 -9.54 -0.33
C GLN A 94 8.95 -8.68 -0.36
N THR A 95 8.86 -7.53 -1.03
CA THR A 95 9.99 -6.63 -1.28
C THR A 95 10.28 -5.73 -0.08
N TYR A 96 9.24 -5.25 0.59
CA TYR A 96 9.36 -4.26 1.65
C TYR A 96 8.90 -4.79 2.98
N GLU A 97 9.45 -4.27 4.08
CA GLU A 97 8.99 -4.69 5.40
C GLU A 97 7.48 -4.37 5.56
N LEU A 98 7.07 -3.13 5.38
CA LEU A 98 5.65 -2.77 5.52
C LEU A 98 4.80 -3.07 4.26
N GLY A 99 5.23 -3.98 3.38
CA GLY A 99 4.59 -4.24 2.08
C GLY A 99 3.62 -5.42 2.02
N CYS A 100 3.23 -6.03 3.15
CA CYS A 100 2.52 -7.33 3.12
C CYS A 100 1.17 -7.28 2.38
N GLU A 101 0.45 -6.17 2.50
CA GLU A 101 -0.82 -6.01 1.82
C GLU A 101 -0.62 -5.69 0.33
N ALA A 102 0.38 -4.90 -0.03
CA ALA A 102 0.73 -4.64 -1.43
C ALA A 102 1.19 -5.93 -2.14
N SER A 103 2.02 -6.73 -1.47
CA SER A 103 2.49 -8.02 -1.98
C SER A 103 1.31 -8.97 -2.23
N ALA A 104 0.42 -9.14 -1.25
CA ALA A 104 -0.77 -9.98 -1.40
C ALA A 104 -1.72 -9.45 -2.49
N ALA A 105 -1.88 -8.13 -2.62
CA ALA A 105 -2.76 -7.53 -3.63
C ALA A 105 -2.26 -7.79 -5.07
N VAL A 106 -0.96 -7.64 -5.32
CA VAL A 106 -0.41 -7.90 -6.67
C VAL A 106 -0.40 -9.39 -7.03
N ASP A 107 -0.27 -10.29 -6.03
CA ASP A 107 -0.43 -11.73 -6.23
C ASP A 107 -1.86 -12.10 -6.64
N TRP A 108 -2.85 -11.51 -5.97
CA TRP A 108 -4.25 -11.64 -6.36
C TRP A 108 -4.52 -11.05 -7.74
N ALA A 109 -3.98 -9.88 -8.06
CA ALA A 109 -4.09 -9.29 -9.38
C ALA A 109 -3.52 -10.23 -10.45
N GLY A 110 -2.38 -10.88 -10.18
CA GLY A 110 -1.76 -11.87 -11.05
C GLY A 110 -2.65 -13.08 -11.29
N PHE A 111 -3.35 -13.58 -10.27
CA PHE A 111 -4.35 -14.64 -10.41
C PHE A 111 -5.48 -14.26 -11.39
N PHE A 112 -5.85 -12.99 -11.45
CA PHE A 112 -6.84 -12.44 -12.40
C PHE A 112 -6.23 -12.00 -13.75
N GLY A 113 -4.93 -12.25 -13.98
CA GLY A 113 -4.24 -11.93 -15.24
C GLY A 113 -3.73 -10.49 -15.35
N VAL A 114 -3.67 -9.75 -14.23
CA VAL A 114 -3.13 -8.40 -14.16
C VAL A 114 -1.79 -8.43 -13.42
N HIS A 115 -0.69 -8.22 -14.14
CA HIS A 115 0.64 -8.27 -13.56
C HIS A 115 1.14 -6.88 -13.20
N ILE A 116 1.40 -6.65 -11.91
CA ILE A 116 1.86 -5.37 -11.35
C ILE A 116 3.09 -5.68 -10.49
N PHE A 117 4.13 -4.83 -10.57
CA PHE A 117 5.24 -4.90 -9.62
C PHE A 117 4.78 -4.39 -8.26
N GLU A 118 5.09 -5.11 -7.17
CA GLU A 118 4.77 -4.69 -5.80
C GLU A 118 5.19 -3.24 -5.54
N SER A 119 6.41 -2.86 -5.93
CA SER A 119 6.91 -1.49 -5.80
C SER A 119 6.03 -0.46 -6.49
N THR A 120 5.58 -0.73 -7.72
CA THR A 120 4.71 0.21 -8.46
C THR A 120 3.38 0.39 -7.74
N PHE A 121 2.82 -0.70 -7.21
CA PHE A 121 1.57 -0.66 -6.48
C PHE A 121 1.72 0.02 -5.11
N GLN A 122 2.74 -0.35 -4.35
CA GLN A 122 3.08 0.19 -3.04
C GLN A 122 3.27 1.71 -3.07
N TYR A 123 4.03 2.23 -4.03
CA TYR A 123 4.25 3.68 -4.17
C TYR A 123 3.06 4.43 -4.79
N ALA A 124 2.05 3.72 -5.30
CA ALA A 124 0.81 4.33 -5.77
C ALA A 124 -0.23 4.50 -4.64
N LEU A 125 -0.02 3.87 -3.48
CA LEU A 125 -0.92 4.01 -2.34
C LEU A 125 -0.90 5.46 -1.82
N PRO A 126 -2.06 6.05 -1.49
CA PRO A 126 -2.09 7.35 -0.84
C PRO A 126 -1.42 7.25 0.54
N LEU A 127 -0.61 8.25 0.91
CA LEU A 127 -0.10 8.35 2.28
C LEU A 127 -1.21 8.87 3.20
N SER A 128 -1.28 8.31 4.41
CA SER A 128 -2.22 8.72 5.44
C SER A 128 -1.65 8.49 6.84
N ASP A 129 -2.20 9.15 7.84
CA ASP A 129 -2.01 8.83 9.26
C ASP A 129 -3.02 7.78 9.76
N ASN A 130 -3.98 7.39 8.92
CA ASN A 130 -4.98 6.37 9.20
C ASN A 130 -4.91 5.23 8.17
N PRO A 131 -4.68 3.98 8.59
CA PRO A 131 -4.54 2.85 7.68
C PRO A 131 -5.82 2.50 6.91
N ASP A 132 -6.98 3.03 7.31
CA ASP A 132 -8.24 2.92 6.57
C ASP A 132 -8.33 3.85 5.36
N TYR A 133 -7.43 4.83 5.23
CA TYR A 133 -7.42 5.80 4.13
C TYR A 133 -6.15 5.75 3.28
N GLY A 134 -5.09 5.11 3.77
CA GLY A 134 -3.82 5.03 3.05
C GLY A 134 -2.71 4.38 3.85
N PHE A 135 -1.50 4.44 3.30
CA PHE A 135 -0.30 3.88 3.90
C PHE A 135 0.24 4.77 5.02
N VAL A 136 0.46 4.16 6.19
CA VAL A 136 0.98 4.78 7.41
C VAL A 136 2.43 4.35 7.63
N GLY A 137 3.36 5.27 7.41
CA GLY A 137 4.80 5.06 7.60
C GLY A 137 5.63 5.31 6.34
N GLU A 138 6.88 4.86 6.38
CA GLU A 138 7.83 4.86 5.28
C GLU A 138 8.27 3.42 4.99
N VAL A 139 7.89 2.94 3.81
CA VAL A 139 8.00 1.53 3.42
C VAL A 139 9.46 1.03 3.29
N THR A 140 10.40 1.95 3.12
CA THR A 140 11.83 1.61 2.95
C THR A 140 12.66 1.66 4.22
N THR A 141 12.18 2.32 5.28
CA THR A 141 12.97 2.54 6.51
C THR A 141 12.31 2.03 7.77
N ASP A 142 10.99 1.90 7.79
CA ASP A 142 10.26 1.49 8.98
C ASP A 142 10.22 -0.04 9.11
N ALA A 143 10.27 -0.49 10.36
CA ALA A 143 10.39 -1.90 10.70
C ALA A 143 9.07 -2.67 10.67
N TRP A 144 9.15 -3.99 10.48
CA TRP A 144 8.04 -4.94 10.60
C TRP A 144 7.26 -4.92 11.93
N GLY A 145 5.97 -5.27 11.83
CA GLY A 145 5.13 -5.69 12.98
C GLY A 145 4.80 -4.58 13.97
N GLN A 146 4.89 -3.34 13.53
CA GLN A 146 4.53 -2.17 14.32
C GLN A 146 3.01 -1.96 14.35
N ILE A 147 2.53 -1.14 15.30
CA ILE A 147 1.12 -0.77 15.50
C ILE A 147 1.03 0.70 15.92
N PRO A 148 -0.13 1.38 15.74
CA PRO A 148 -0.29 2.78 16.11
C PRO A 148 0.22 3.10 17.53
N PRO A 149 0.93 4.23 17.73
CA PRO A 149 1.09 5.35 16.80
C PRO A 149 2.26 5.20 15.79
N TYR A 150 2.93 4.05 15.75
CA TYR A 150 4.05 3.84 14.84
C TYR A 150 3.58 3.40 13.45
N ALA A 151 4.52 3.35 12.51
CA ALA A 151 4.29 2.87 11.15
C ALA A 151 3.54 1.54 11.17
N TYR A 152 2.56 1.37 10.30
CA TYR A 152 1.70 0.20 10.31
C TYR A 152 1.49 -0.40 8.92
N GLY A 153 1.63 0.42 7.87
CA GLY A 153 1.21 0.04 6.54
C GLY A 153 -0.22 0.48 6.28
N VAL A 154 -1.02 -0.36 5.64
CA VAL A 154 -2.36 -0.02 5.16
C VAL A 154 -3.32 -1.17 5.41
N HIS A 155 -4.58 -0.88 5.75
CA HIS A 155 -5.59 -1.94 5.88
C HIS A 155 -6.05 -2.45 4.51
N ALA A 156 -6.72 -3.61 4.49
CA ALA A 156 -7.22 -4.18 3.24
C ALA A 156 -8.19 -3.27 2.46
N GLY A 157 -8.94 -2.38 3.13
CA GLY A 157 -9.96 -1.52 2.52
C GLY A 157 -9.43 -0.64 1.37
N PRO A 158 -8.41 0.20 1.60
CA PRO A 158 -7.78 1.02 0.55
C PRO A 158 -7.15 0.28 -0.63
N ILE A 159 -7.03 -1.05 -0.56
CA ILE A 159 -6.20 -1.86 -1.46
C ILE A 159 -7.04 -2.81 -2.32
N ALA A 160 -8.26 -3.14 -1.88
CA ALA A 160 -9.15 -4.14 -2.47
C ALA A 160 -10.23 -3.54 -3.39
#